data_AF-A0A918ZV58-F1
#
_entry.id   AF-A0A918ZV58-F1
#
_cell.length_a   1.000
_cell.length_b   1.000
_cell.length_c   1.000
_cell.angle_alpha   90.00
_cell.angle_beta   90.00
_cell.angle_gamma   90.00
#
_symmetry.space_group_name_H-M   'P 1'
#
loop_
_entity.id
_entity.type
_entity.pdbx_description
1 polymer ?
#
loop_
_entity_poly.entity_id
_entity_poly.type
_entity_poly.pdbx_seq_one_letter_code
_entity_poly.pdbx_strand_id
1 'polypeptide(L)'
;MVAGATPVLVHNCNLGDYADSLRAGFNKTDGPFFAAKYTSPSGRTYFGHSGHDLTPAPGGEVDSLVRQFTPEGGRYHAGCAETMCLIQAEAAEGAAGIRGGSFEVVKVRGLNSPPGGAHGTPASPCALVCQPRLQHQGISFEGG
;
A
#
# COMPACT_ATOMS: atom_id res chain seq x y z
N MET A 1 -0.28 -15.03 30.34
CA MET A 1 -1.36 -14.65 29.41
C MET A 1 -0.87 -14.96 28.01
N VAL A 2 -1.49 -15.91 27.32
CA VAL A 2 -1.11 -16.32 25.96
C VAL A 2 -1.84 -15.41 25.00
N ALA A 3 -1.15 -14.40 24.45
CA ALA A 3 -1.66 -13.57 23.37
C ALA A 3 -1.60 -14.41 22.08
N GLY A 4 -2.76 -14.77 21.55
CA GLY A 4 -2.88 -15.48 20.29
C GLY A 4 -2.32 -14.64 19.16
N ALA A 5 -1.19 -15.06 18.61
CA ALA A 5 -0.72 -14.57 17.32
C ALA A 5 -1.71 -15.08 16.26
N THR A 6 -2.67 -14.24 15.88
CA THR A 6 -3.39 -14.45 14.62
C THR A 6 -2.34 -14.55 13.51
N PRO A 7 -2.32 -15.64 12.71
CA PRO A 7 -1.39 -15.75 11.61
C PRO A 7 -1.75 -14.67 10.60
N VAL A 8 -1.02 -13.56 10.63
CA VAL A 8 -0.99 -12.65 9.49
C VAL A 8 -0.38 -13.46 8.37
N LEU A 9 -1.13 -13.65 7.30
CA LEU A 9 -0.63 -14.26 6.08
C LEU A 9 0.54 -13.40 5.59
N VAL A 10 1.77 -13.77 5.97
CA VAL A 10 2.98 -13.24 5.36
C VAL A 10 3.06 -13.94 4.01
N HIS A 11 2.48 -13.32 2.99
CA HIS A 11 2.64 -13.80 1.63
C HIS A 11 4.13 -13.77 1.30
N ASN A 12 4.79 -14.94 1.20
CA ASN A 12 6.15 -15.08 0.66
C ASN A 12 6.15 -14.89 -0.87
N CYS A 13 5.27 -14.04 -1.38
CA CYS A 13 5.11 -13.73 -2.79
C CYS A 13 6.01 -12.53 -3.10
N ASN A 14 6.69 -12.54 -4.26
CA ASN A 14 7.34 -11.33 -4.71
C ASN A 14 6.26 -10.32 -5.16
N LEU A 15 6.56 -9.01 -5.12
CA LEU A 15 5.64 -7.96 -5.54
C LEU A 15 5.16 -8.17 -6.99
N GLY A 16 6.02 -8.73 -7.86
CA GLY A 16 5.64 -9.13 -9.22
C GLY A 16 4.50 -10.16 -9.25
N ASP A 17 4.62 -11.25 -8.50
CA ASP A 17 3.61 -12.31 -8.45
C ASP A 17 2.28 -11.79 -7.89
N TYR A 18 2.36 -10.94 -6.85
CA TYR A 18 1.19 -10.27 -6.31
C TYR A 18 0.53 -9.36 -7.37
N ALA A 19 1.32 -8.55 -8.08
CA ALA A 19 0.82 -7.70 -9.15
C ALA A 19 0.19 -8.50 -10.30
N ASP A 20 0.75 -9.66 -10.65
CA ASP A 20 0.19 -10.56 -11.67
C ASP A 20 -1.16 -11.13 -11.25
N SER A 21 -1.32 -11.50 -9.97
CA SER A 21 -2.59 -12.02 -9.45
C SER A 21 -3.76 -11.02 -9.58
N LEU A 22 -3.46 -9.72 -9.54
CA LEU A 22 -4.47 -8.64 -9.62
C LEU A 22 -4.96 -8.39 -11.05
N ARG A 23 -4.26 -8.91 -12.07
CA ARG A 23 -4.56 -8.61 -13.49
C ARG A 23 -5.90 -9.18 -13.94
N ALA A 24 -6.37 -10.24 -13.29
CA ALA A 24 -7.68 -10.83 -13.55
C ALA A 24 -8.84 -9.92 -13.09
N GLY A 25 -8.63 -9.14 -12.02
CA GLY A 25 -9.62 -8.21 -11.47
C GLY A 25 -9.52 -6.78 -12.04
N PHE A 26 -8.59 -6.53 -12.96
CA PHE A 26 -8.33 -5.19 -13.49
C PHE A 26 -9.52 -4.62 -14.28
N ASN A 27 -9.97 -3.44 -13.89
CA ASN A 27 -10.89 -2.58 -14.64
C ASN A 27 -10.22 -1.26 -15.01
N LYS A 28 -10.44 -0.76 -16.24
CA LYS A 28 -9.89 0.53 -16.70
C LYS A 28 -10.45 1.75 -15.96
N THR A 29 -11.64 1.61 -15.36
CA THR A 29 -12.33 2.67 -14.62
C THR A 29 -11.92 2.67 -13.15
N ASP A 30 -11.90 1.48 -12.53
CA ASP A 30 -11.80 1.36 -11.07
C ASP A 30 -10.48 0.76 -10.56
N GLY A 31 -9.63 0.26 -11.47
CA GLY A 31 -8.37 -0.38 -11.12
C GLY A 31 -8.52 -1.87 -10.79
N PRO A 32 -7.57 -2.47 -10.04
CA PRO A 32 -6.40 -1.84 -9.44
C PRO A 32 -5.37 -1.37 -10.48
N PHE A 33 -4.83 -0.16 -10.32
CA PHE A 33 -3.81 0.42 -11.20
C PHE A 33 -2.38 0.28 -10.65
N PHE A 34 -2.24 0.11 -9.33
CA PHE A 34 -0.96 -0.03 -8.64
C PHE A 34 -1.02 -1.14 -7.62
N ALA A 35 0.11 -1.81 -7.40
CA ALA A 35 0.35 -2.75 -6.33
C ALA A 35 1.59 -2.27 -5.55
N ALA A 36 1.55 -2.43 -4.24
CA ALA A 36 2.61 -2.02 -3.34
C ALA A 36 3.00 -3.17 -2.40
N LYS A 37 4.27 -3.20 -2.04
CA LYS A 37 4.85 -4.02 -1.00
C LYS A 37 5.47 -3.09 0.05
N TYR A 38 5.09 -3.27 1.29
CA TYR A 38 5.68 -2.59 2.43
C TYR A 38 6.46 -3.59 3.28
N THR A 39 7.70 -3.28 3.60
CA THR A 39 8.49 -4.01 4.60
C THR A 39 8.59 -3.13 5.85
N SER A 40 7.93 -3.56 6.92
CA SER A 40 7.94 -2.89 8.22
C SER A 40 9.32 -2.95 8.89
N PRO A 41 9.59 -2.11 9.90
CA PRO A 41 10.82 -2.17 10.68
C PRO A 41 11.10 -3.52 11.36
N SER A 42 10.06 -4.32 11.63
CA SER A 42 10.19 -5.66 12.21
C SER A 42 10.61 -6.72 11.17
N GLY A 43 10.67 -6.34 9.89
CA GLY A 43 10.96 -7.24 8.77
C GLY A 43 9.73 -7.94 8.19
N ARG A 44 8.52 -7.64 8.69
CA ARG A 44 7.28 -8.22 8.13
C ARG A 44 6.85 -7.48 6.87
N THR A 45 6.30 -8.23 5.92
CA THR A 45 5.89 -7.71 4.62
C THR A 45 4.37 -7.68 4.48
N TYR A 46 3.86 -6.58 3.91
CA TYR A 46 2.45 -6.34 3.65
C TYR A 46 2.24 -5.93 2.20
N PHE A 47 1.20 -6.48 1.57
CA PHE A 47 0.86 -6.22 0.18
C PHE A 47 -0.48 -5.50 0.09
N GLY A 48 -0.55 -4.51 -0.78
CA GLY A 48 -1.75 -3.71 -0.99
C GLY A 48 -1.86 -3.29 -2.43
N HIS A 49 -3.07 -3.02 -2.90
CA HIS A 49 -3.30 -2.49 -4.23
C HIS A 49 -4.17 -1.24 -4.16
N SER A 50 -4.10 -0.41 -5.20
CA SER A 50 -4.97 0.76 -5.28
C SER A 50 -6.43 0.30 -5.36
N GLY A 51 -7.27 0.89 -4.54
CA GLY A 51 -8.65 0.46 -4.29
C GLY A 51 -9.10 0.94 -2.93
N HIS A 52 -10.40 0.93 -2.64
CA HIS A 52 -10.94 1.31 -1.33
C HIS A 52 -11.35 0.06 -0.52
N ASP A 53 -10.55 -1.00 -0.58
CA ASP A 53 -10.89 -2.30 0.01
C ASP A 53 -10.74 -2.32 1.53
N LEU A 54 -9.84 -1.49 2.07
CA LEU A 54 -9.64 -1.33 3.50
C LEU A 54 -9.88 0.11 3.93
N THR A 55 -10.38 0.27 5.15
CA THR A 55 -10.56 1.57 5.79
C THR A 55 -9.66 1.65 7.03
N PRO A 56 -8.92 2.75 7.23
CA PRO A 56 -8.16 2.96 8.47
C PRO A 56 -9.07 2.87 9.69
N ALA A 57 -8.57 2.28 10.78
CA ALA A 57 -9.31 2.23 12.03
C ALA A 57 -9.54 3.67 12.55
N PRO A 58 -10.77 4.05 12.95
CA PRO A 58 -11.04 5.40 13.46
C PRO A 58 -10.12 5.74 14.65
N GLY A 59 -9.42 6.87 14.57
CA GLY A 59 -8.48 7.30 15.61
C GLY A 59 -7.13 6.55 15.62
N GLY A 60 -6.91 5.63 14.68
CA GLY A 60 -5.59 5.04 14.43
C GLY A 60 -4.59 6.04 13.88
N GLU A 61 -3.32 5.65 13.88
CA GLU A 61 -2.22 6.43 13.30
C GLU A 61 -2.42 6.58 11.79
N VAL A 62 -2.84 5.53 11.08
CA VAL A 62 -3.11 5.65 9.63
C VAL A 62 -4.28 6.59 9.36
N ASP A 63 -5.37 6.55 10.14
CA ASP A 63 -6.48 7.50 10.00
C ASP A 63 -6.01 8.95 10.23
N SER A 64 -5.17 9.15 11.25
CA SER A 64 -4.57 10.44 11.57
C SER A 64 -3.71 10.98 10.44
N LEU A 65 -2.83 10.15 9.86
CA LEU A 65 -2.02 10.51 8.68
C LEU A 65 -2.89 10.82 7.46
N VAL A 66 -3.93 10.01 7.24
CA VAL A 66 -4.80 10.23 6.09
C VAL A 66 -5.48 11.58 6.20
N ARG A 67 -6.04 11.90 7.37
CA ARG A 67 -6.68 13.20 7.65
C ARG A 67 -5.69 14.35 7.53
N GLN A 68 -4.52 14.24 8.17
CA GLN A 68 -3.51 15.30 8.22
C GLN A 68 -2.99 15.70 6.85
N PHE A 69 -2.78 14.73 5.96
CA PHE A 69 -2.20 14.95 4.64
C PHE A 69 -3.24 14.89 3.51
N THR A 70 -4.54 14.88 3.84
CA THR A 70 -5.58 15.14 2.83
C THR A 70 -5.58 16.66 2.59
N PRO A 71 -5.45 17.12 1.33
CA PRO A 71 -5.47 18.55 1.01
C PRO A 71 -6.76 19.22 1.49
N GLU A 72 -6.68 20.47 1.91
CA GLU A 72 -7.86 21.26 2.30
C GLU A 72 -8.84 21.36 1.11
N GLY A 73 -10.12 21.05 1.34
CA GLY A 73 -11.14 20.95 0.29
C GLY A 73 -11.02 19.72 -0.62
N GLY A 74 -10.03 18.86 -0.40
CA GLY A 74 -9.81 17.61 -1.12
C GLY A 74 -10.71 16.46 -0.64
N ARG A 75 -10.86 15.44 -1.48
CA ARG A 75 -11.51 14.18 -1.09
C ARG A 75 -10.58 13.37 -0.18
N TYR A 76 -11.15 12.69 0.82
CA TYR A 76 -10.44 11.75 1.67
C TYR A 76 -9.69 10.72 0.81
N HIS A 77 -8.36 10.80 0.85
CA HIS A 77 -7.50 10.06 -0.08
C HIS A 77 -6.87 8.87 0.64
N ALA A 78 -7.62 7.78 0.77
CA ALA A 78 -7.18 6.54 1.40
C ALA A 78 -7.01 5.36 0.42
N GLY A 79 -7.40 5.50 -0.84
CA GLY A 79 -7.42 4.40 -1.81
C GLY A 79 -6.07 4.03 -2.45
N CYS A 80 -4.96 4.57 -1.93
CA CYS A 80 -3.63 4.25 -2.44
C CYS A 80 -3.17 2.87 -1.99
N ALA A 81 -2.43 2.17 -2.83
CA ALA A 81 -1.87 0.85 -2.53
C ALA A 81 -1.01 0.88 -1.26
N GLU A 82 -0.25 1.96 -1.10
CA GLU A 82 0.60 2.25 0.05
C GLU A 82 -0.23 2.39 1.33
N THR A 83 -1.39 3.04 1.23
CA THR A 83 -2.31 3.18 2.38
C THR A 83 -2.89 1.82 2.77
N MET A 84 -3.25 0.97 1.80
CA MET A 84 -3.71 -0.40 2.08
C MET A 84 -2.64 -1.23 2.80
N CYS A 85 -1.37 -1.08 2.45
CA CYS A 85 -0.28 -1.74 3.18
C CYS A 85 -0.17 -1.23 4.62
N LEU A 86 -0.23 0.09 4.83
CA LEU A 86 -0.10 0.68 6.17
C LEU A 86 -1.27 0.30 7.08
N ILE A 87 -2.51 0.21 6.56
CA ILE A 87 -3.67 -0.26 7.33
C ILE A 87 -3.42 -1.69 7.85
N GLN A 88 -2.90 -2.59 7.00
CA GLN A 88 -2.60 -3.95 7.40
C GLN A 88 -1.45 -4.03 8.41
N ALA A 89 -0.38 -3.26 8.20
CA ALA A 89 0.75 -3.20 9.11
C ALA A 89 0.33 -2.65 10.48
N GLU A 90 -0.43 -1.57 10.53
CA GLU A 90 -0.97 -1.02 11.78
C GLU A 90 -1.90 -2.03 12.48
N ALA A 91 -2.78 -2.72 11.74
CA ALA A 91 -3.64 -3.74 12.34
C ALA A 91 -2.84 -4.91 12.94
N ALA A 92 -1.70 -5.26 12.35
CA ALA A 92 -0.87 -6.39 12.75
C ALA A 92 0.15 -6.05 13.85
N GLU A 93 0.62 -4.81 13.92
CA GLU A 93 1.80 -4.41 14.71
C GLU A 93 1.59 -3.10 15.49
N GLY A 94 0.43 -2.46 15.34
CA GLY A 94 0.15 -1.13 15.85
C GLY A 94 0.99 -0.05 15.16
N ALA A 95 1.00 1.15 15.76
CA ALA A 95 1.70 2.31 15.21
C ALA A 95 3.21 2.10 15.05
N ALA A 96 3.83 1.18 15.80
CA ALA A 96 5.24 0.85 15.65
C ALA A 96 5.53 0.16 14.29
N GLY A 97 4.56 -0.59 13.75
CA GLY A 97 4.70 -1.26 12.47
C GLY A 97 4.74 -0.32 11.26
N ILE A 98 4.40 0.97 11.44
CA ILE A 98 4.33 1.97 10.38
C ILE A 98 5.25 3.18 10.60
N ARG A 99 6.23 3.05 11.51
CA ARG A 99 7.27 4.08 11.78
C ARG A 99 8.61 3.60 11.24
N GLY A 100 8.91 3.96 9.99
CA GLY A 100 10.07 3.50 9.23
C GLY A 100 9.74 2.36 8.25
N GLY A 101 10.76 1.67 7.77
CA GLY A 101 10.61 0.58 6.78
C GLY A 101 10.74 1.06 5.35
N SER A 102 10.32 0.23 4.39
CA SER A 102 10.50 0.51 2.96
C SER A 102 9.31 0.08 2.10
N PHE A 103 9.07 0.84 1.03
CA PHE A 103 8.08 0.56 0.00
C PHE A 103 8.71 0.25 -1.34
N GLU A 104 8.08 -0.70 -2.03
CA GLU A 104 8.19 -0.92 -3.47
C GLU A 104 6.80 -0.82 -4.08
N VAL A 105 6.65 -0.12 -5.20
CA VAL A 105 5.36 0.05 -5.89
C VAL A 105 5.53 -0.27 -7.37
N VAL A 106 4.57 -0.99 -7.94
CA VAL A 106 4.55 -1.35 -9.35
C VAL A 106 3.19 -1.08 -9.98
N LYS A 107 3.20 -0.87 -11.30
CA LYS A 107 1.96 -0.68 -12.07
C LYS A 107 1.26 -2.01 -12.35
N VAL A 108 -0.06 -2.02 -12.22
CA VAL A 108 -0.94 -3.14 -12.58
C VAL A 108 -1.64 -2.83 -13.89
N ARG A 109 -1.68 -3.81 -14.80
CA ARG A 109 -2.37 -3.70 -16.10
C ARG A 109 -3.09 -5.01 -16.41
N GLY A 110 -4.30 -4.90 -16.96
CA GLY A 110 -5.11 -6.07 -17.29
C GLY A 110 -4.45 -7.00 -18.31
N LEU A 111 -4.88 -8.26 -18.32
CA LEU A 111 -4.31 -9.34 -19.13
C LEU A 111 -4.23 -9.03 -20.63
N ASN A 112 -5.20 -8.27 -21.16
CA ASN A 112 -5.29 -7.93 -22.59
C ASN A 112 -4.59 -6.61 -22.96
N SER A 113 -3.72 -6.09 -22.09
CA SER A 113 -2.96 -4.87 -22.40
C SER A 113 -1.89 -5.16 -23.46
N PRO A 114 -1.59 -4.23 -24.39
CA PRO A 114 -0.57 -4.44 -25.42
C PRO A 114 0.78 -4.87 -24.81
N PRO A 115 1.55 -5.74 -25.50
CA PRO A 115 2.94 -6.02 -25.11
C PRO A 115 3.73 -4.72 -24.98
N GLY A 116 4.47 -4.55 -23.87
CA GLY A 116 5.15 -3.29 -23.53
C GLY A 116 4.31 -2.31 -22.69
N GLY A 117 3.06 -2.65 -22.39
CA GLY A 117 2.21 -1.89 -21.48
C GLY A 117 2.61 -2.04 -20.02
N ALA A 118 3.77 -1.52 -19.62
CA ALA A 118 4.22 -1.14 -18.27
C ALA A 118 3.70 -1.92 -17.03
N HIS A 119 3.29 -3.18 -17.13
CA HIS A 119 2.92 -4.00 -15.97
C HIS A 119 4.18 -4.38 -15.20
N GLY A 120 4.13 -4.39 -13.87
CA GLY A 120 5.27 -4.75 -13.04
C GLY A 120 6.40 -3.70 -13.04
N THR A 121 6.28 -2.62 -13.80
CA THR A 121 7.29 -1.56 -13.79
C THR A 121 7.22 -0.78 -12.49
N PRO A 122 8.37 -0.42 -11.88
CA PRO A 122 8.41 0.46 -10.73
C PRO A 122 7.61 1.75 -10.94
N ALA A 123 6.98 2.21 -9.87
CA ALA A 123 6.27 3.47 -9.82
C ALA A 123 6.60 4.18 -8.51
N SER A 124 6.54 5.50 -8.53
CA SER A 124 6.67 6.29 -7.31
C SER A 124 5.32 6.41 -6.59
N PRO A 125 5.30 6.40 -5.25
CA PRO A 125 4.14 6.80 -4.48
C PRO A 125 3.61 8.17 -4.91
N CYS A 126 2.31 8.44 -4.75
CA CYS A 126 1.75 9.71 -5.24
C CYS A 126 2.40 10.91 -4.51
N ALA A 127 2.89 11.89 -5.28
CA ALA A 127 3.72 12.98 -4.76
C ALA A 127 2.97 13.94 -3.83
N LEU A 128 1.66 14.10 -4.02
CA LEU A 128 0.87 15.06 -3.27
C LEU A 128 0.45 14.57 -1.88
N VAL A 129 0.28 13.25 -1.72
CA VAL A 129 -0.39 12.70 -0.53
C VAL A 129 0.40 11.56 0.09
N CYS A 130 0.79 10.54 -0.68
CA CYS A 130 1.51 9.40 -0.13
C CYS A 130 2.95 9.75 0.22
N GLN A 131 3.70 10.41 -0.65
CA GLN A 131 5.10 10.75 -0.35
C GLN A 131 5.26 11.58 0.94
N PRO A 132 4.46 12.64 1.19
CA PRO A 132 4.53 13.38 2.45
C PRO A 132 4.21 12.52 3.68
N ARG A 133 3.20 11.64 3.59
CA ARG A 133 2.84 10.71 4.68
C ARG A 133 3.97 9.73 4.98
N LEU A 134 4.54 9.12 3.95
CA LEU A 134 5.63 8.16 4.08
C LEU A 134 6.87 8.83 4.66
N GLN A 135 7.23 10.02 4.17
CA GLN A 135 8.34 10.81 4.70
C GLN A 135 8.13 11.19 6.17
N HIS A 136 6.91 11.59 6.54
CA HIS A 136 6.57 11.91 7.94
C HIS A 136 6.80 10.72 8.87
N GLN A 137 6.51 9.51 8.41
CA GLN A 137 6.74 8.28 9.15
C GLN A 137 8.17 7.73 9.01
N GLY A 138 9.07 8.41 8.29
CA GLY A 138 10.44 7.95 8.06
C GLY A 138 10.55 6.71 7.15
N ILE A 139 9.54 6.47 6.31
CA ILE A 139 9.44 5.32 5.42
C ILE A 139 10.14 5.63 4.09
N SER A 140 11.08 4.79 3.71
CA SER A 140 11.79 4.88 2.42
C SER A 140 10.94 4.29 1.29
N PHE A 141 11.12 4.75 0.06
CA PHE A 141 10.49 4.15 -1.11
C PHE A 141 11.38 4.30 -2.34
N GLU A 142 11.36 3.30 -3.21
CA GLU A 142 12.03 3.39 -4.50
C GLU A 142 11.07 3.96 -5.56
N GLY A 143 11.53 4.96 -6.31
CA GLY A 143 10.76 5.63 -7.35
C GLY A 143 11.28 5.29 -8.75
N GLY A 144 10.34 5.05 -9.67
CA GLY A 144 10.61 4.98 -11.12
C GLY A 144 10.47 6.32 -11.81
#